data_AF-A0A2D6M6A8-F1
#
_entry.id   AF-A0A2D6M6A8-F1
#
_cell.length_a   1.000
_cell.length_b   1.000
_cell.length_c   1.000
_cell.angle_alpha   90.00
_cell.angle_beta   90.00
_cell.angle_gamma   90.00
#
_symmetry.space_group_name_H-M   'P 1'
#
loop_
_entity.id
_entity.type
_entity.pdbx_description
1 polymer ?
#
loop_
_entity_poly.entity_id
_entity_poly.type
_entity_poly.pdbx_seq_one_letter_code
_entity_poly.pdbx_strand_id
1 'polypeptide(L)'
;MTILEIMERTNARDTKLVTAFVKDAIMKIQSSTEMETKVNKQDITKNVRDYDLPVDMVAIYSVSVLDTEDDNKYKKIRRLAQEPNISEDTNP
;
A
#
# COMPACT_ATOMS: atom_id res chain seq x y z
N MET A 1 -17.22 1.91 18.16
CA MET A 1 -17.33 0.84 19.16
C MET A 1 -16.58 1.30 20.39
N THR A 2 -17.25 1.42 21.53
CA THR A 2 -16.61 1.85 22.79
C THR A 2 -16.06 0.63 23.55
N ILE A 3 -15.11 0.85 24.47
CA ILE A 3 -14.57 -0.24 25.31
C ILE A 3 -15.70 -0.91 26.12
N LEU A 4 -16.69 -0.12 26.56
CA LEU A 4 -17.82 -0.59 27.36
C LEU A 4 -18.72 -1.55 26.55
N GLU A 5 -19.02 -1.23 25.30
CA GLU A 5 -19.78 -2.12 24.40
C GLU A 5 -19.05 -3.45 24.13
N ILE A 6 -17.72 -3.43 24.04
CA ILE A 6 -16.90 -4.64 23.87
C ILE A 6 -16.94 -5.49 25.13
N MET A 7 -16.83 -4.87 26.31
CA MET A 7 -16.93 -5.55 27.60
C MET A 7 -18.28 -6.25 27.77
N GLU A 8 -19.38 -5.59 27.39
CA GLU A 8 -20.72 -6.16 27.44
C GLU A 8 -20.88 -7.35 26.49
N ARG A 9 -20.36 -7.26 25.27
CA ARG A 9 -20.43 -8.36 24.27
C ARG A 9 -19.55 -9.55 24.62
N THR A 10 -18.44 -9.32 25.32
CA THR A 10 -17.47 -10.36 25.69
C THR A 10 -17.67 -10.87 27.12
N ASN A 11 -18.64 -10.33 27.86
CA ASN A 11 -18.90 -10.61 29.27
C ASN A 11 -17.65 -10.44 30.15
N ALA A 12 -16.79 -9.47 29.80
CA ALA A 12 -15.54 -9.20 30.49
C ALA A 12 -15.74 -8.14 31.58
N ARG A 13 -15.36 -8.45 32.82
CA ARG A 13 -15.51 -7.54 33.98
C ARG A 13 -14.27 -6.68 34.24
N ASP A 14 -13.12 -7.09 33.72
CA ASP A 14 -11.85 -6.41 33.97
C ASP A 14 -11.49 -5.38 32.88
N THR A 15 -11.84 -4.12 33.14
CA THR A 15 -11.59 -2.99 32.22
C THR A 15 -10.12 -2.84 31.85
N LYS A 16 -9.19 -3.10 32.78
CA LYS A 16 -7.74 -2.99 32.54
C LYS A 16 -7.23 -4.03 31.54
N LEU A 17 -7.68 -5.29 31.69
CA LEU A 17 -7.31 -6.39 30.80
C LEU A 17 -7.88 -6.17 29.40
N VAL A 18 -9.15 -5.77 29.30
CA VAL A 18 -9.77 -5.47 28.00
C VAL A 18 -9.08 -4.30 27.30
N THR A 19 -8.71 -3.25 28.04
CA THR A 19 -7.97 -2.12 27.47
C THR A 19 -6.59 -2.54 26.96
N ALA A 20 -5.86 -3.37 27.71
CA ALA A 20 -4.57 -3.90 27.29
C ALA A 20 -4.70 -4.78 26.03
N PHE A 21 -5.72 -5.64 25.99
CA PHE A 21 -6.00 -6.51 24.85
C PHE A 21 -6.36 -5.72 23.58
N VAL A 22 -7.18 -4.67 23.70
CA VAL A 22 -7.50 -3.78 22.57
C VAL A 22 -6.26 -3.06 22.07
N LYS A 23 -5.38 -2.58 22.96
CA LYS A 23 -4.11 -1.94 22.58
C LYS A 23 -3.19 -2.89 21.84
N ASP A 24 -3.06 -4.12 22.32
CA ASP A 24 -2.26 -5.16 21.67
C ASP A 24 -2.83 -5.54 20.29
N ALA A 25 -4.15 -5.67 20.18
CA ALA A 25 -4.82 -5.92 18.91
C ALA A 25 -4.58 -4.78 17.89
N ILE A 26 -4.64 -3.52 18.31
CA ILE A 26 -4.33 -2.36 17.46
C ILE A 26 -2.87 -2.41 17.01
N MET A 27 -1.94 -2.66 17.92
CA MET A 27 -0.52 -2.78 17.60
C MET A 27 -0.26 -3.91 16.60
N LYS A 28 -0.91 -5.06 16.79
CA LYS A 28 -0.82 -6.18 15.85
C LYS A 28 -1.40 -5.84 14.49
N ILE A 29 -2.55 -5.16 14.43
CA ILE A 29 -3.14 -4.68 13.17
C ILE A 29 -2.16 -3.75 12.47
N GLN A 30 -1.62 -2.75 13.17
CA GLN A 30 -0.63 -1.81 12.62
C GLN A 30 0.65 -2.51 12.16
N SER A 31 1.13 -3.51 12.88
CA SER A 31 2.30 -4.31 12.48
C SER A 31 2.04 -5.22 11.28
N SER A 32 0.79 -5.61 11.05
CA SER A 32 0.42 -6.54 9.97
C SER A 32 -0.16 -5.85 8.75
N THR A 33 -0.37 -4.54 8.81
CA THR A 33 -0.90 -3.74 7.71
C THR A 33 0.07 -2.64 7.33
N GLU A 34 0.56 -2.67 6.10
CA GLU A 34 1.31 -1.58 5.47
C GLU A 34 0.35 -0.42 5.17
N MET A 35 -0.22 0.21 6.21
CA MET A 35 -1.44 1.01 6.08
C MET A 35 -1.22 2.52 5.88
N GLU A 36 -0.03 2.95 5.47
CA GLU A 36 0.19 4.33 4.98
C GLU A 36 0.64 4.33 3.52
N THR A 37 -0.26 3.95 2.62
CA THR A 37 -0.03 4.14 1.18
C THR A 37 -0.42 5.56 0.78
N LYS A 38 0.57 6.38 0.41
CA LYS A 38 0.33 7.68 -0.22
C LYS A 38 0.12 7.49 -1.73
N VAL A 39 -0.93 8.09 -2.26
CA VAL A 39 -1.24 8.05 -3.69
C VAL A 39 -0.80 9.36 -4.33
N ASN A 40 0.22 9.30 -5.19
CA ASN A 40 0.64 10.41 -6.04
C ASN A 40 0.09 10.20 -7.45
N LYS A 41 -0.49 11.24 -8.06
CA LYS A 41 -0.98 11.24 -9.44
C LYS A 41 -0.18 12.24 -10.24
N GLN A 42 0.37 11.79 -11.36
CA GLN A 42 1.14 12.61 -12.28
C GLN A 42 0.71 12.28 -13.71
N ASP A 43 0.73 13.28 -14.58
CA ASP A 43 0.38 13.11 -15.99
C ASP A 43 1.61 12.64 -16.78
N ILE A 44 1.39 11.68 -17.68
CA ILE A 44 2.44 11.18 -18.58
C ILE A 44 2.55 12.12 -19.76
N THR A 45 3.62 12.92 -19.80
CA THR A 45 3.89 13.84 -20.90
C THR A 45 4.85 13.23 -21.93
N LYS A 46 4.61 13.48 -23.21
CA LYS A 46 5.45 12.99 -24.31
C LYS A 46 6.91 13.48 -24.16
N ASN A 47 7.87 12.59 -24.39
CA ASN A 47 9.32 12.82 -24.28
C ASN A 47 9.87 13.04 -22.85
N VAL A 48 9.13 12.69 -21.81
CA VAL A 48 9.62 12.69 -20.42
C VAL A 48 9.92 11.27 -19.98
N ARG A 49 11.17 11.05 -19.54
CA ARG A 49 11.67 9.75 -19.06
C ARG A 49 11.62 9.64 -17.53
N ASP A 50 11.87 10.75 -16.85
CA ASP A 50 12.02 10.81 -15.39
C ASP A 50 10.80 11.49 -14.76
N TYR A 51 10.28 10.88 -13.69
CA TYR A 51 9.12 11.36 -12.95
C TYR A 51 9.51 11.55 -11.48
N ASP A 52 9.03 12.63 -10.85
CA ASP A 52 9.37 12.96 -9.47
C ASP A 52 8.66 12.03 -8.50
N LEU A 53 9.39 11.09 -7.92
CA LEU A 53 8.85 10.20 -6.90
C LEU A 53 8.85 10.91 -5.53
N PRO A 54 7.86 10.63 -4.64
CA PRO A 54 7.84 11.21 -3.30
C PRO A 54 9.13 10.89 -2.53
N VAL A 55 9.64 11.88 -1.80
CA VAL A 55 10.92 11.80 -1.07
C VAL A 55 10.87 10.77 0.08
N ASP A 56 9.67 10.45 0.57
CA ASP A 56 9.38 9.48 1.62
C ASP A 56 8.95 8.10 1.08
N MET A 57 9.12 7.85 -0.21
CA MET A 57 8.70 6.60 -0.84
C MET A 57 9.64 5.45 -0.46
N VAL A 58 9.12 4.48 0.31
CA VAL A 58 9.85 3.25 0.68
C VAL A 58 9.68 2.13 -0.37
N ALA A 59 8.49 2.01 -0.95
CA ALA A 59 8.18 0.98 -1.94
C ALA A 59 7.05 1.40 -2.89
N ILE A 60 7.09 0.88 -4.13
CA ILE A 60 6.01 1.02 -5.13
C ILE A 60 5.20 -0.26 -5.16
N TYR A 61 3.92 -0.17 -4.75
CA TYR A 61 3.02 -1.31 -4.73
C TYR A 61 2.33 -1.57 -6.09
N SER A 62 1.90 -0.50 -6.76
CA SER A 62 1.22 -0.61 -8.06
C SER A 62 1.34 0.66 -8.88
N VAL A 63 1.53 0.51 -10.18
CA VAL A 63 1.44 1.59 -11.16
C VAL A 63 0.23 1.35 -12.06
N SER A 64 -0.59 2.38 -12.23
CA SER A 64 -1.77 2.36 -13.10
C SER A 64 -1.78 3.61 -13.96
N VAL A 65 -2.07 3.44 -15.25
CA VAL A 65 -2.15 4.52 -16.22
C VAL A 65 -3.59 4.63 -16.70
N LEU A 66 -4.11 5.86 -16.75
CA LEU A 66 -5.41 6.12 -17.34
C LEU A 66 -5.27 6.05 -18.86
N ASP A 67 -6.03 5.16 -19.49
CA ASP A 67 -6.13 5.10 -20.95
C ASP A 67 -7.21 6.07 -21.42
N THR A 68 -6.79 7.16 -22.06
CA THR A 68 -7.70 8.21 -22.56
C THR A 68 -8.16 8.00 -24.00
N GLU A 69 -7.62 6.99 -24.70
CA GLU A 69 -7.90 6.78 -26.14
C GLU A 69 -8.98 5.72 -26.38
N ASP A 70 -9.02 4.66 -25.56
CA ASP A 70 -9.87 3.49 -25.81
C ASP A 70 -11.07 3.40 -24.86
N ASP A 71 -10.83 3.33 -23.55
CA ASP A 71 -11.88 2.95 -22.59
C ASP A 71 -12.04 3.85 -21.36
N ASN A 72 -11.26 4.94 -21.23
CA ASN A 72 -11.26 5.84 -20.07
C ASN A 72 -11.11 5.10 -18.72
N LYS A 73 -10.43 3.96 -18.72
CA LYS A 73 -10.19 3.14 -17.53
C LYS A 73 -8.71 3.13 -17.17
N TYR A 74 -8.45 2.96 -15.87
CA TYR A 74 -7.10 2.75 -15.38
C TYR A 74 -6.64 1.33 -15.72
N LYS A 75 -5.61 1.21 -16.55
CA LYS A 75 -4.94 -0.05 -16.88
C LYS A 75 -3.74 -0.22 -15.95
N LYS A 76 -3.67 -1.37 -15.25
CA LYS A 76 -2.58 -1.69 -14.32
C LYS A 76 -1.39 -2.26 -15.11
N ILE A 77 -0.20 -1.69 -14.91
CA ILE A 77 1.03 -2.28 -15.44
C ILE A 77 1.38 -3.45 -14.52
N ARG A 78 1.28 -4.68 -15.04
CA ARG A 78 1.72 -5.86 -14.30
C ARG A 78 3.24 -5.84 -14.23
N ARG A 79 3.79 -5.93 -13.02
CA ARG A 79 5.22 -6.21 -12.86
C ARG A 79 5.51 -7.57 -13.50
N LEU A 80 6.64 -7.71 -14.17
CA LEU A 80 7.07 -8.99 -14.72
C LEU A 80 7.04 -10.03 -13.60
N ALA A 81 6.39 -11.17 -13.85
CA ALA A 81 6.24 -12.23 -12.86
C ALA A 81 7.58 -12.93 -12.54
N GLN A 82 8.59 -12.71 -13.38
CA GLN A 82 9.95 -13.18 -13.21
C GLN A 82 10.90 -11.98 -13.19
N GLU A 83 11.91 -12.04 -12.33
CA GLU A 83 13.03 -11.09 -12.38
C GLU A 83 13.70 -11.21 -13.76
N PRO A 84 13.77 -10.13 -14.54
CA PRO A 84 14.56 -10.16 -15.75
C PRO A 84 16.02 -10.36 -15.36
N ASN A 85 16.63 -11.47 -15.79
CA ASN A 85 18.08 -11.61 -15.77
C ASN A 85 18.65 -10.60 -16.76
N ILE A 86 19.05 -9.44 -16.25
CA ILE A 86 19.72 -8.40 -17.03
C ILE A 86 21.19 -8.83 -17.13
N SER A 87 21.59 -9.39 -18.27
CA SER A 87 22.99 -9.52 -18.64
C SER A 87 23.40 -8.30 -19.45
N GLU A 88 24.47 -7.63 -19.04
CA GLU A 88 25.14 -6.64 -19.88
C GLU A 88 25.65 -7.33 -21.14
N ASP A 89 25.29 -6.82 -22.32
CA ASP A 89 25.83 -7.32 -23.59
C ASP A 89 27.27 -6.81 -23.73
N THR A 90 28.22 -7.69 -23.39
CA THR A 90 29.66 -7.38 -23.46
C THR A 90 30.27 -7.74 -24.82
N ASN A 91 29.47 -7.95 -25.87
CA ASN A 91 30.01 -8.24 -27.20
C ASN A 91 30.13 -6.94 -28.03
N PRO A 92 31.35 -6.55 -28.46
CA PRO A 92 31.59 -5.34 -29.25
C PRO A 92 31.03 -5.42 -30.68
#